data_AF-A0A7K1SZ26-F1
#
_entry.id   AF-A0A7K1SZ26-F1
#
_cell.length_a   1.000
_cell.length_b   1.000
_cell.length_c   1.000
_cell.angle_alpha   90.00
_cell.angle_beta   90.00
_cell.angle_gamma   90.00
#
_symmetry.space_group_name_H-M   'P 1'
#
loop_
_entity.id
_entity.type
_entity.pdbx_description
1 polymer ?
#
loop_
_entity_poly.entity_id
_entity_poly.type
_entity_poly.pdbx_seq_one_letter_code
_entity_poly.pdbx_strand_id
1 'polypeptide(L)' 'MERIVIEVDEKSAKKWRYASSEKKERLAKSIEILIEKTYSEDEDGFWEFVEKISQKAAEKGLTEEELNRILNEG' A
#
# COMPACT_ATOMS: atom_id res chain seq x y z
N MET A 1 -13.18 -12.69 17.18
CA MET A 1 -13.02 -13.08 15.76
C MET A 1 -14.33 -12.77 15.08
N GLU A 2 -14.27 -11.94 14.05
CA GLU A 2 -15.40 -11.70 13.17
C GLU A 2 -15.18 -12.47 11.86
N ARG A 3 -16.26 -12.73 11.12
CA ARG A 3 -16.21 -13.50 9.87
C ARG A 3 -16.52 -12.57 8.70
N ILE A 4 -15.58 -12.49 7.77
CA ILE A 4 -15.79 -11.89 6.46
C ILE A 4 -15.92 -12.97 5.38
N VAL A 5 -16.61 -12.65 4.30
CA VAL A 5 -16.71 -13.50 3.10
C VAL A 5 -16.10 -12.71 1.94
N ILE A 6 -15.10 -13.29 1.29
CA ILE A 6 -14.42 -12.70 0.13
C ILE A 6 -14.73 -13.57 -1.08
N GLU A 7 -15.28 -12.96 -2.12
CA GLU A 7 -15.47 -13.63 -3.40
C GLU A 7 -14.14 -13.68 -4.16
N VAL A 8 -13.80 -14.86 -4.66
CA VAL A 8 -12.58 -15.11 -5.42
C VAL A 8 -12.90 -15.98 -6.62
N ASP A 9 -12.00 -16.02 -7.60
CA ASP A 9 -12.16 -16.88 -8.76
C ASP A 9 -12.19 -18.38 -8.37
N GLU A 10 -12.77 -19.20 -9.24
CA GLU A 10 -12.97 -20.63 -8.99
C GLU A 10 -11.66 -21.38 -8.71
N LYS A 11 -10.56 -21.01 -9.39
CA LYS A 11 -9.26 -21.65 -9.25
C LYS A 11 -8.67 -21.33 -7.87
N SER A 12 -8.81 -20.10 -7.40
CA SER A 12 -8.42 -19.69 -6.05
C SER A 12 -9.26 -20.37 -4.98
N ALA A 13 -10.59 -20.46 -5.17
CA ALA A 13 -11.47 -21.19 -4.24
C ALA A 13 -11.13 -22.69 -4.14
N LYS A 14 -10.76 -23.33 -5.28
CA LYS A 14 -10.28 -24.72 -5.29
C LYS A 14 -8.99 -24.86 -4.50
N LYS A 15 -7.98 -24.00 -4.73
CA LYS A 15 -6.72 -24.01 -3.98
C LYS A 15 -6.94 -23.85 -2.48
N TRP A 16 -7.83 -22.94 -2.07
CA TRP A 16 -8.19 -22.75 -0.67
C TRP A 16 -8.80 -24.02 -0.07
N ARG A 17 -9.78 -24.66 -0.74
CA ARG A 17 -10.43 -25.87 -0.24
C ARG A 17 -9.41 -26.96 0.11
N TYR A 18 -8.44 -27.22 -0.76
CA TYR A 18 -7.42 -28.26 -0.58
C TYR A 18 -6.19 -27.84 0.24
N ALA A 19 -6.09 -26.58 0.67
CA ALA A 19 -4.98 -26.14 1.50
C ALA A 19 -5.04 -26.71 2.92
N SER A 20 -3.87 -26.99 3.51
CA SER A 20 -3.75 -27.37 4.92
C SER A 20 -4.22 -26.26 5.85
N SER A 21 -4.62 -26.61 7.07
CA SER A 21 -5.04 -25.64 8.08
C SER A 21 -3.97 -24.58 8.35
N GLU A 22 -2.70 -24.98 8.40
CA GLU A 22 -1.58 -24.04 8.58
C GLU A 22 -1.48 -23.02 7.43
N LYS A 23 -1.62 -23.47 6.18
CA LYS A 23 -1.61 -22.56 5.02
C LYS A 23 -2.80 -21.62 5.03
N LYS A 24 -3.98 -22.11 5.43
CA LYS A 24 -5.19 -21.30 5.56
C LYS A 24 -5.01 -20.21 6.61
N GLU A 25 -4.46 -20.54 7.77
CA GLU A 25 -4.20 -19.59 8.85
C GLU A 25 -3.18 -18.52 8.43
N ARG A 26 -2.06 -18.92 7.81
CA ARG A 26 -1.05 -17.97 7.31
C ARG A 26 -1.64 -17.00 6.28
N LEU A 27 -2.48 -17.49 5.38
CA LEU A 27 -3.11 -16.65 4.36
C LEU A 27 -4.19 -15.75 4.97
N ALA A 28 -4.96 -16.21 5.95
CA ALA A 28 -5.91 -15.38 6.69
C ALA A 28 -5.21 -14.19 7.39
N LYS A 29 -4.11 -14.44 8.10
CA LYS A 29 -3.28 -13.38 8.71
C LYS A 29 -2.71 -12.40 7.67
N SER A 30 -2.35 -12.90 6.49
CA SER A 30 -1.87 -12.04 5.40
C SER A 30 -2.98 -11.13 4.87
N ILE A 31 -4.22 -11.65 4.78
CA ILE A 31 -5.38 -10.86 4.37
C ILE A 31 -5.72 -9.81 5.43
N GLU A 32 -5.64 -10.13 6.72
CA GLU A 32 -5.83 -9.15 7.81
C GLU A 32 -4.86 -7.96 7.68
N ILE A 33 -3.56 -8.24 7.51
CA ILE A 33 -2.54 -7.19 7.32
C ILE A 33 -2.82 -6.36 6.06
N LEU A 34 -3.26 -6.99 4.96
CA LEU A 34 -3.58 -6.28 3.73
C LEU A 34 -4.80 -5.36 3.90
N ILE A 35 -5.82 -5.81 4.63
CA ILE A 35 -6.98 -5.00 4.98
C ILE A 35 -6.52 -3.78 5.78
N GLU A 36 -5.77 -3.99 6.87
CA GLU A 36 -5.25 -2.89 7.70
C GLU A 36 -4.45 -1.87 6.88
N LYS A 37 -3.54 -2.36 6.03
CA LYS A 37 -2.71 -1.50 5.16
C LYS A 37 -3.54 -0.67 4.19
N THR A 38 -4.55 -1.29 3.57
CA THR A 38 -5.41 -0.62 2.60
C THR A 38 -6.17 0.54 3.25
N TYR A 39 -6.59 0.39 4.52
CA TYR A 39 -7.33 1.43 5.24
C TYR A 39 -6.44 2.40 6.02
N SER A 40 -5.16 2.10 6.24
CA SER A 40 -4.20 3.06 6.78
C SER A 40 -3.62 4.01 5.71
N GLU A 41 -3.75 3.68 4.43
CA GLU A 41 -3.15 4.47 3.33
C GLU A 41 -4.03 5.61 2.80
N ASP A 42 -5.27 5.77 3.28
CA ASP A 42 -6.23 6.74 2.72
C ASP A 42 -6.01 8.22 3.11
N GLU A 43 -5.08 8.56 4.00
CA GLU A 43 -4.61 9.95 4.20
C GLU A 43 -3.08 10.11 4.18
N ASP A 44 -2.31 9.06 4.51
CA ASP A 44 -0.86 9.17 4.70
C ASP A 44 -0.03 8.87 3.43
N GLY A 45 -0.54 8.06 2.49
CA GLY A 45 0.26 7.59 1.35
C GLY A 45 0.66 8.70 0.36
N PHE A 46 -0.20 9.68 0.15
CA PHE A 46 0.10 10.83 -0.72
C PHE A 46 1.19 11.72 -0.11
N TRP A 47 1.07 12.05 1.18
CA TRP A 47 2.06 12.88 1.85
C TRP A 47 3.39 12.16 2.05
N GLU A 48 3.38 10.86 2.34
CA GLU A 48 4.61 10.07 2.34
C GLU A 48 5.30 10.05 0.96
N PHE A 49 4.53 9.98 -0.12
CA PHE A 49 5.07 10.04 -1.47
C PHE A 49 5.68 11.41 -1.78
N VAL A 50 4.98 12.49 -1.41
CA VAL A 50 5.47 13.87 -1.54
C VAL A 50 6.74 14.08 -0.69
N GLU A 51 6.78 13.54 0.53
CA GLU A 51 7.94 13.63 1.42
C GLU A 51 9.16 12.88 0.84
N LYS A 52 8.95 11.66 0.31
CA LYS A 52 10.01 10.90 -0.38
C LYS A 52 10.55 11.63 -1.61
N ILE A 53 9.70 12.34 -2.35
CA ILE A 53 10.14 13.18 -3.48
C ILE A 53 10.93 14.39 -2.98
N SER A 54 10.41 15.07 -1.96
CA SER A 54 11.06 16.24 -1.35
C SER A 54 12.46 15.92 -0.85
N GLN A 55 12.63 14.80 -0.11
CA GLN A 55 13.93 14.35 0.38
C GLN A 55 14.92 14.07 -0.77
N LYS A 56 14.48 13.34 -1.81
CA LYS A 56 15.33 13.07 -2.99
C LYS A 56 15.69 14.33 -3.77
N ALA A 57 14.79 15.31 -3.79
CA ALA A 57 15.03 16.59 -4.44
C ALA A 57 16.08 17.41 -3.67
N ALA A 58 15.97 17.48 -2.33
CA ALA A 58 16.95 18.12 -1.47
C ALA A 58 18.34 17.45 -1.58
N GLU A 59 18.41 16.12 -1.58
CA GLU A 59 19.66 15.36 -1.78
C GLU A 59 20.33 15.65 -3.13
N LYS A 60 19.55 16.01 -4.14
CA LYS A 60 20.04 16.37 -5.48
C LYS A 60 20.28 17.87 -5.67
N GLY A 61 20.17 18.65 -4.60
CA GLY A 61 20.43 20.10 -4.61
C GLY A 61 19.29 20.94 -5.19
N LEU A 62 18.04 20.43 -5.18
CA LEU A 62 16.88 21.28 -5.46
C LEU A 62 16.76 22.32 -4.34
N THR A 63 17.10 23.56 -4.66
CA THR A 63 16.96 24.69 -3.75
C THR A 63 15.54 25.26 -3.84
N GLU A 64 15.18 26.06 -2.84
CA GLU A 64 13.93 26.80 -2.83
C GLU A 64 13.80 27.74 -4.04
N GLU A 65 14.91 28.31 -4.53
CA GLU A 65 14.94 29.11 -5.75
C GLU A 65 14.59 28.29 -7.00
N GLU A 66 15.19 27.10 -7.16
CA GLU A 66 14.93 26.23 -8.30
C GLU A 66 13.48 25.70 -8.31
N LEU A 67 12.95 25.37 -7.13
CA LEU A 67 11.55 24.96 -6.96
C LEU A 67 10.60 26.10 -7.32
N ASN A 68 10.87 27.32 -6.84
CA ASN A 68 10.08 28.49 -7.15
C ASN A 68 10.12 28.87 -8.63
N ARG A 69 11.25 28.65 -9.32
CA ARG A 69 11.32 28.82 -10.78
C ARG A 69 10.37 27.84 -11.50
N ILE A 70 10.42 26.55 -11.14
CA ILE A 70 9.58 25.51 -11.75
C ILE A 70 8.08 25.78 -11.53
N LEU A 71 7.69 26.24 -10.33
CA LEU A 71 6.29 26.46 -9.97
C LEU A 71 5.68 27.73 -10.58
N ASN A 72 6.49 28.75 -10.90
CA ASN A 72 6.01 30.04 -11.41
C ASN A 72 6.21 30.23 -12.93
N GLU A 73 7.02 29.39 -13.59
CA GLU A 73 7.24 29.42 -15.05
C GLU A 73 6.46 28.32 -15.81
N GLY A 74 5.63 27.54 -15.12
CA GLY A 74 4.78 26.48 -15.67
C GLY A 74 3.40 26.94 -16.14
#